data_AF-A0A835GLC8-F1
#
_entry.id   AF-A0A835GLC8-F1
#
_cell.length_a   1.000
_cell.length_b   1.000
_cell.length_c   1.000
_cell.angle_alpha   90.00
_cell.angle_beta   90.00
_cell.angle_gamma   90.00
#
_symmetry.space_group_name_H-M   'P 1'
#
loop_
_entity.id
_entity.type
_entity.pdbx_description
1 polymer ?
#
loop_
_entity_poly.entity_id
_entity_poly.type
_entity_poly.pdbx_seq_one_letter_code
_entity_poly.pdbx_strand_id
1 'polypeptide(L)'
;MVGGTKASITRIFLLLTLLGIAQAQSISSPTYNPDEVSTNLGEVESRENGPDLEFRYHDHDQMTRYLRSVSARYPALTALYSIGKSVQGRDLWVMVVSASPYEHMIGKPDVKYVGNIHGNEAVGRELLLHLIQYLVTSYDSDPYIKWLLDNTRIHLMPSMNPDGFAISKEGQCDNTYGRHNARRYDLNRNFPDFFKANTKQPQPETEAIKEWISKIQFVLSGSLHGGALVASYPFDNTPSAIFQSYAHTPSIAPDDDVFRHLSLVYSNNHAKMSRGVSCKQGSPKFDKGITNGAAWYPLTGGMQDYNYLWHGCMEITLEISCCKYPPAHELPKYWQDNKQSLIKYLAEAHRGAHGFVMDENGNPVERAAIKVKGRDVTYHTTKYGEFWRILLPGTYRIDVSGEGYLPQEVEFIVIDSHPTLLNITLHSAKRIDGGPYYRPVALPPRVPVAPPASPGIFASLSNSFNSIFQYGGQDGELNELAIWKAAMSAASSIRSLQPDARRASASDIFISRDTRTSTATSYSTYYSPLWIIVCTSVKMSPSAKPLASLRS
;
A
#
# COMPACT_ATOMS: atom_id res chain seq x y z
N MET A 1 16.58 -74.99 -31.36
CA MET A 1 16.12 -75.36 -32.72
C MET A 1 15.25 -74.22 -33.25
N VAL A 2 15.33 -73.93 -34.56
CA VAL A 2 14.37 -73.24 -35.48
C VAL A 2 13.26 -72.36 -34.87
N GLY A 3 12.97 -71.11 -35.28
CA GLY A 3 13.41 -70.22 -36.38
C GLY A 3 12.44 -69.02 -36.47
N GLY A 4 12.62 -67.93 -37.24
CA GLY A 4 13.69 -67.53 -38.16
C GLY A 4 13.47 -66.10 -38.76
N THR A 5 14.35 -65.70 -39.71
CA THR A 5 14.28 -64.54 -40.65
C THR A 5 14.13 -63.10 -40.08
N LYS A 6 15.10 -62.17 -40.16
CA LYS A 6 15.82 -61.51 -41.31
C LYS A 6 14.90 -60.67 -42.22
N ALA A 7 15.26 -59.47 -42.73
CA ALA A 7 16.37 -58.52 -42.47
C ALA A 7 16.06 -57.13 -43.11
N SER A 8 16.88 -56.11 -42.81
CA SER A 8 16.79 -54.73 -43.35
C SER A 8 17.13 -54.61 -44.85
N ILE A 9 16.51 -53.66 -45.58
CA ILE A 9 16.89 -53.27 -46.95
C ILE A 9 16.80 -51.74 -47.18
N THR A 10 17.92 -51.16 -47.60
CA THR A 10 18.17 -49.79 -48.08
C THR A 10 17.60 -49.53 -49.48
N ARG A 11 17.32 -48.28 -49.87
CA ARG A 11 17.24 -47.87 -51.30
C ARG A 11 17.93 -46.53 -51.58
N ILE A 12 18.62 -46.47 -52.72
CA ILE A 12 19.43 -45.37 -53.24
C ILE A 12 19.12 -45.20 -54.74
N PHE A 13 18.92 -43.94 -55.16
CA PHE A 13 19.08 -43.31 -56.50
C PHE A 13 18.69 -44.01 -57.83
N LEU A 14 18.02 -43.25 -58.72
CA LEU A 14 18.43 -43.12 -60.14
C LEU A 14 17.95 -41.79 -60.80
N LEU A 15 18.67 -41.34 -61.82
CA LEU A 15 18.46 -40.17 -62.70
C LEU A 15 18.26 -40.68 -64.18
N LEU A 16 17.92 -39.93 -65.24
CA LEU A 16 17.74 -38.49 -65.55
C LEU A 16 16.84 -38.35 -66.83
N THR A 17 16.83 -37.17 -67.47
CA THR A 17 16.44 -36.86 -68.89
C THR A 17 14.95 -36.74 -69.27
N LEU A 18 14.49 -35.82 -70.15
CA LEU A 18 15.05 -34.58 -70.76
C LEU A 18 13.93 -33.70 -71.40
N LEU A 19 14.30 -32.52 -71.95
CA LEU A 19 13.54 -31.55 -72.80
C LEU A 19 12.68 -30.48 -72.08
N GLY A 20 12.77 -29.18 -72.43
CA GLY A 20 13.71 -28.54 -73.36
C GLY A 20 13.65 -26.99 -73.46
N ILE A 21 14.81 -26.40 -73.80
CA ILE A 21 15.10 -25.25 -74.72
C ILE A 21 14.28 -23.92 -74.61
N ALA A 22 15.01 -22.81 -74.44
CA ALA A 22 14.59 -21.40 -74.68
C ALA A 22 14.93 -20.98 -76.15
N GLN A 23 14.47 -19.87 -76.76
CA GLN A 23 14.53 -18.46 -76.32
C GLN A 23 13.89 -17.51 -77.39
N ALA A 24 13.91 -16.19 -77.14
CA ALA A 24 13.71 -15.01 -78.04
C ALA A 24 12.28 -14.41 -78.14
N GLN A 25 12.04 -13.22 -77.55
CA GLN A 25 12.09 -11.83 -78.12
C GLN A 25 10.70 -11.36 -78.63
N SER A 26 10.25 -10.09 -78.50
CA SER A 26 10.74 -8.86 -77.86
C SER A 26 9.56 -7.87 -77.66
N ILE A 27 9.75 -6.73 -76.96
CA ILE A 27 9.24 -5.36 -77.25
C ILE A 27 9.34 -4.48 -75.98
N SER A 28 9.74 -3.21 -76.17
CA SER A 28 9.95 -2.20 -75.14
C SER A 28 8.79 -1.20 -75.02
N SER A 29 8.42 -0.87 -73.77
CA SER A 29 7.86 0.39 -73.21
C SER A 29 6.93 1.29 -74.04
N PRO A 30 5.90 1.86 -73.37
CA PRO A 30 5.83 3.32 -73.34
C PRO A 30 5.74 3.93 -71.93
N THR A 31 5.82 5.26 -71.91
CA THR A 31 6.15 6.16 -70.81
C THR A 31 5.05 6.47 -69.79
N TYR A 32 5.52 6.82 -68.60
CA TYR A 32 4.84 7.49 -67.48
C TYR A 32 4.00 8.71 -67.88
N ASN A 33 2.83 8.86 -67.24
CA ASN A 33 2.03 10.09 -67.23
C ASN A 33 1.61 10.36 -65.77
N PRO A 34 2.05 11.46 -65.12
CA PRO A 34 1.69 11.76 -63.74
C PRO A 34 0.40 12.57 -63.70
N ASP A 35 -0.71 11.91 -63.36
CA ASP A 35 -1.79 12.43 -62.51
C ASP A 35 -2.87 11.34 -62.36
N GLU A 36 -3.65 11.41 -61.27
CA GLU A 36 -4.76 10.49 -60.92
C GLU A 36 -4.43 9.00 -60.67
N VAL A 37 -3.84 8.69 -59.50
CA VAL A 37 -4.42 7.64 -58.63
C VAL A 37 -4.41 8.11 -57.18
N SER A 38 -5.58 8.52 -56.68
CA SER A 38 -5.81 8.73 -55.25
C SER A 38 -6.17 7.40 -54.59
N THR A 39 -5.28 6.87 -53.75
CA THR A 39 -5.61 5.80 -52.80
C THR A 39 -4.99 6.11 -51.44
N ASN A 40 -5.84 6.18 -50.41
CA ASN A 40 -5.47 6.53 -49.04
C ASN A 40 -4.35 5.66 -48.47
N LEU A 41 -3.16 6.24 -48.31
CA LEU A 41 -2.13 5.78 -47.38
C LEU A 41 -2.27 6.55 -46.06
N GLY A 42 -3.24 6.15 -45.25
CA GLY A 42 -3.40 6.65 -43.89
C GLY A 42 -2.45 5.94 -42.92
N GLU A 43 -1.48 6.68 -42.39
CA GLU A 43 -0.72 6.38 -41.18
C GLU A 43 -0.01 5.01 -41.13
N VAL A 44 1.06 4.88 -41.93
CA VAL A 44 2.27 4.24 -41.40
C VAL A 44 2.90 5.24 -40.42
N GLU A 45 2.64 5.07 -39.12
CA GLU A 45 3.33 5.85 -38.08
C GLU A 45 4.85 5.74 -38.28
N SER A 46 5.52 6.89 -38.35
CA SER A 46 6.96 6.97 -38.58
C SER A 46 7.72 6.26 -37.46
N ARG A 47 8.64 5.36 -37.84
CA ARG A 47 9.57 4.69 -36.91
C ARG A 47 10.69 5.60 -36.38
N GLU A 48 10.57 6.90 -36.59
CA GLU A 48 11.49 7.93 -36.10
C GLU A 48 10.70 8.90 -35.22
N ASN A 49 11.21 9.14 -34.01
CA ASN A 49 10.54 9.86 -32.91
C ASN A 49 9.17 9.27 -32.55
N GLY A 50 9.18 8.31 -31.62
CA GLY A 50 7.93 7.88 -31.00
C GLY A 50 7.25 9.04 -30.26
N PRO A 51 5.93 9.22 -30.37
CA PRO A 51 5.25 10.32 -29.72
C PRO A 51 5.43 10.22 -28.20
N ASP A 52 5.77 11.35 -27.58
CA ASP A 52 5.67 11.50 -26.14
C ASP A 52 4.24 11.17 -25.69
N LEU A 53 4.07 10.49 -24.55
CA LEU A 53 2.73 10.23 -24.03
C LEU A 53 2.04 11.56 -23.74
N GLU A 54 0.91 11.78 -24.40
CA GLU A 54 0.11 12.99 -24.23
C GLU A 54 -0.44 13.07 -22.80
N PHE A 55 -0.43 14.26 -22.19
CA PHE A 55 -1.05 14.47 -20.89
C PHE A 55 -2.58 14.52 -21.01
N ARG A 56 -3.19 13.34 -21.11
CA ARG A 56 -4.63 13.11 -21.11
C ARG A 56 -4.96 11.77 -20.47
N TYR A 57 -6.24 11.53 -20.24
CA TYR A 57 -6.69 10.25 -19.72
C TYR A 57 -6.71 9.19 -20.81
N HIS A 58 -6.15 8.02 -20.50
CA HIS A 58 -6.09 6.87 -21.40
C HIS A 58 -7.10 5.82 -20.96
N ASP A 59 -8.04 5.45 -21.84
CA ASP A 59 -8.92 4.29 -21.61
C ASP A 59 -8.11 2.98 -21.53
N HIS A 60 -8.77 1.84 -21.26
CA HIS A 60 -8.07 0.56 -21.11
C HIS A 60 -7.35 0.11 -22.39
N ASP A 61 -7.90 0.38 -23.57
CA ASP A 61 -7.37 -0.07 -24.85
C ASP A 61 -6.24 0.85 -25.33
N GLN A 62 -6.37 2.16 -25.09
CA GLN A 62 -5.31 3.15 -25.28
C GLN A 62 -4.12 2.86 -24.36
N MET A 63 -4.36 2.64 -23.08
CA MET A 63 -3.33 2.24 -22.11
C MET A 63 -2.65 0.92 -22.53
N THR A 64 -3.43 -0.08 -22.94
CA THR A 64 -2.90 -1.37 -23.43
C THR A 64 -2.02 -1.20 -24.67
N ARG A 65 -2.45 -0.38 -25.65
CA ARG A 65 -1.65 -0.07 -26.85
C ARG A 65 -0.35 0.64 -26.50
N TYR A 66 -0.40 1.65 -25.63
CA TYR A 66 0.78 2.36 -25.17
C TYR A 66 1.78 1.42 -24.47
N LEU A 67 1.33 0.62 -23.49
CA LEU A 67 2.19 -0.32 -22.78
C LEU A 67 2.84 -1.34 -23.73
N ARG A 68 2.09 -1.89 -24.69
CA ARG A 68 2.63 -2.80 -25.71
C ARG A 68 3.65 -2.10 -26.63
N SER A 69 3.38 -0.85 -27.03
CA SER A 69 4.28 -0.05 -27.85
C SER A 69 5.61 0.25 -27.14
N VAL A 70 5.55 0.66 -25.87
CA VAL A 70 6.75 0.86 -25.03
C VAL A 70 7.53 -0.46 -24.90
N SER A 71 6.86 -1.57 -24.61
CA SER A 71 7.55 -2.87 -24.46
C SER A 71 8.23 -3.34 -25.74
N ALA A 72 7.63 -3.07 -26.90
CA ALA A 72 8.22 -3.38 -28.20
C ALA A 72 9.36 -2.41 -28.59
N ARG A 73 9.35 -1.16 -28.11
CA ARG A 73 10.36 -0.13 -28.40
C ARG A 73 11.59 -0.22 -27.48
N TYR A 74 11.40 -0.61 -26.22
CA TYR A 74 12.46 -0.69 -25.20
C TYR A 74 12.60 -2.11 -24.61
N PRO A 75 12.73 -3.19 -25.42
CA PRO A 75 12.70 -4.57 -24.92
C PRO A 75 13.89 -4.91 -24.00
N ALA A 76 15.00 -4.20 -24.10
CA ALA A 76 16.13 -4.36 -23.18
C ALA A 76 15.86 -3.82 -21.76
N LEU A 77 14.90 -2.89 -21.61
CA LEU A 77 14.57 -2.22 -20.35
C LEU A 77 13.20 -2.60 -19.80
N THR A 78 12.37 -3.34 -20.54
CA THR A 78 10.95 -3.53 -20.20
C THR A 78 10.42 -4.94 -20.47
N ALA A 79 9.49 -5.36 -19.62
CA ALA A 79 8.69 -6.56 -19.83
C ALA A 79 7.24 -6.32 -19.40
N LEU A 80 6.30 -6.44 -20.33
CA LEU A 80 4.87 -6.29 -20.08
C LEU A 80 4.22 -7.65 -19.81
N TYR A 81 3.48 -7.77 -18.72
CA TYR A 81 2.69 -8.95 -18.40
C TYR A 81 1.37 -8.58 -17.71
N SER A 82 0.45 -9.53 -17.63
CA SER A 82 -0.85 -9.38 -16.95
C SER A 82 -0.87 -10.29 -15.73
N ILE A 83 -1.26 -9.77 -14.55
CA ILE A 83 -1.38 -10.58 -13.32
C ILE A 83 -2.72 -11.30 -13.19
N GLY A 84 -3.66 -11.04 -14.10
CA GLY A 84 -5.02 -11.55 -14.04
C GLY A 84 -5.98 -10.68 -14.85
N LYS A 85 -7.27 -10.85 -14.61
CA LYS A 85 -8.31 -10.06 -15.27
C LYS A 85 -9.29 -9.47 -14.26
N SER A 86 -9.81 -8.30 -14.58
CA SER A 86 -10.94 -7.69 -13.85
C SER A 86 -12.21 -8.52 -14.00
N VAL A 87 -13.25 -8.16 -13.24
CA VAL A 87 -14.59 -8.76 -13.38
C VAL A 87 -15.10 -8.71 -14.83
N GLN A 88 -14.84 -7.64 -15.58
CA GLN A 88 -15.24 -7.49 -16.98
C GLN A 88 -14.19 -7.98 -18.00
N GLY A 89 -13.17 -8.74 -17.55
CA GLY A 89 -12.20 -9.41 -18.43
C GLY A 89 -11.04 -8.54 -18.92
N ARG A 90 -10.92 -7.29 -18.44
CA ARG A 90 -9.81 -6.38 -18.78
C ARG A 90 -8.53 -6.86 -18.11
N ASP A 91 -7.41 -6.75 -18.82
CA ASP A 91 -6.12 -7.23 -18.31
C ASP A 91 -5.58 -6.34 -17.17
N LEU A 92 -5.06 -6.97 -16.14
CA LEU A 92 -4.41 -6.32 -15.01
C LEU A 92 -2.92 -6.15 -15.34
N TRP A 93 -2.63 -5.18 -16.22
CA TRP A 93 -1.30 -4.96 -16.77
C TRP A 93 -0.29 -4.46 -15.74
N VAL A 94 0.90 -5.05 -15.76
CA VAL A 94 2.09 -4.62 -15.04
C VAL A 94 3.25 -4.49 -16.03
N MET A 95 3.92 -3.35 -16.01
CA MET A 95 5.16 -3.10 -16.74
C MET A 95 6.34 -3.26 -15.78
N VAL A 96 7.25 -4.21 -16.05
CA VAL A 96 8.59 -4.16 -15.47
C VAL A 96 9.39 -3.09 -16.18
N VAL A 97 10.10 -2.24 -15.44
CA VAL A 97 11.12 -1.32 -15.96
C VAL A 97 12.42 -1.55 -15.19
N SER A 98 13.45 -2.05 -15.88
CA SER A 98 14.74 -2.43 -15.30
C SER A 98 15.74 -2.82 -16.39
N ALA A 99 17.04 -2.67 -16.16
CA ALA A 99 18.09 -3.22 -17.05
C ALA A 99 18.13 -4.76 -17.12
N SER A 100 17.32 -5.43 -16.30
CA SER A 100 17.11 -6.89 -16.28
C SER A 100 15.61 -7.20 -16.10
N PRO A 101 14.77 -6.99 -17.14
CA PRO A 101 13.32 -6.94 -16.93
C PRO A 101 12.67 -8.33 -16.84
N TYR A 102 13.14 -9.30 -17.63
CA TYR A 102 12.49 -10.61 -17.78
C TYR A 102 12.60 -11.51 -16.55
N GLU A 103 13.73 -11.49 -15.84
CA GLU A 103 14.00 -12.39 -14.72
C GLU A 103 14.50 -11.62 -13.48
N HIS A 104 14.32 -12.22 -12.30
CA HIS A 104 14.90 -11.72 -11.06
C HIS A 104 16.42 -11.92 -11.06
N MET A 105 17.16 -10.83 -10.82
CA MET A 105 18.60 -10.89 -10.64
C MET A 105 18.93 -11.00 -9.15
N ILE A 106 19.72 -12.00 -8.78
CA ILE A 106 20.07 -12.23 -7.37
C ILE A 106 20.73 -10.97 -6.76
N GLY A 107 20.23 -10.55 -5.60
CA GLY A 107 20.64 -9.34 -4.88
C GLY A 107 19.94 -8.04 -5.32
N LYS A 108 19.17 -8.06 -6.42
CA LYS A 108 18.47 -6.89 -6.98
C LYS A 108 17.04 -6.81 -6.42
N PRO A 109 16.66 -5.81 -5.60
CA PRO A 109 15.31 -5.75 -5.03
C PRO A 109 14.22 -5.54 -6.09
N ASP A 110 13.16 -6.34 -6.01
CA ASP A 110 11.88 -6.05 -6.67
C ASP A 110 11.10 -5.00 -5.85
N VAL A 111 10.56 -3.99 -6.52
CA VAL A 111 9.70 -2.94 -5.93
C VAL A 111 8.48 -2.72 -6.81
N LYS A 112 7.40 -2.15 -6.27
CA LYS A 112 6.21 -1.85 -7.11
C LYS A 112 5.51 -0.52 -6.83
N TYR A 113 4.76 -0.07 -7.82
CA TYR A 113 3.67 0.89 -7.63
C TYR A 113 2.37 0.32 -8.18
N VAL A 114 1.28 0.54 -7.45
CA VAL A 114 -0.08 0.19 -7.86
C VAL A 114 -0.92 1.46 -7.92
N GLY A 115 -1.44 1.77 -9.10
CA GLY A 115 -2.34 2.89 -9.32
C GLY A 115 -3.80 2.44 -9.42
N ASN A 116 -4.72 3.37 -9.08
CA ASN A 116 -6.11 3.30 -9.54
C ASN A 116 -6.83 2.00 -9.13
N ILE A 117 -6.58 1.56 -7.89
CA ILE A 117 -7.37 0.54 -7.16
C ILE A 117 -8.82 1.02 -6.92
N HIS A 118 -8.99 2.33 -6.77
CA HIS A 118 -10.28 2.98 -6.95
C HIS A 118 -10.35 3.57 -8.35
N GLY A 119 -11.32 3.15 -9.15
CA GLY A 119 -11.35 3.51 -10.56
C GLY A 119 -11.51 5.01 -10.84
N ASN A 120 -12.18 5.76 -9.95
CA ASN A 120 -12.33 7.21 -10.09
C ASN A 120 -11.16 8.04 -9.54
N GLU A 121 -10.16 7.41 -8.93
CA GLU A 121 -8.92 8.04 -8.48
C GLU A 121 -7.91 7.91 -9.63
N ALA A 122 -8.04 8.83 -10.60
CA ALA A 122 -7.50 8.70 -11.95
C ALA A 122 -6.06 9.19 -12.10
N VAL A 123 -5.61 10.14 -11.27
CA VAL A 123 -4.28 10.75 -11.42
C VAL A 123 -3.16 9.71 -11.31
N GLY A 124 -3.26 8.78 -10.35
CA GLY A 124 -2.26 7.72 -10.16
C GLY A 124 -2.08 6.80 -11.37
N ARG A 125 -3.13 6.62 -12.19
CA ARG A 125 -3.06 5.84 -13.44
C ARG A 125 -2.10 6.48 -14.43
N GLU A 126 -2.36 7.75 -14.76
CA GLU A 126 -1.59 8.47 -15.77
C GLU A 126 -0.16 8.75 -15.28
N LEU A 127 0.04 9.07 -13.99
CA LEU A 127 1.40 9.27 -13.45
C LEU A 127 2.29 8.03 -13.59
N LEU A 128 1.74 6.82 -13.47
CA LEU A 128 2.52 5.60 -13.68
C LEU A 128 2.83 5.35 -15.17
N LEU A 129 1.98 5.79 -16.10
CA LEU A 129 2.28 5.73 -17.53
C LEU A 129 3.40 6.72 -17.93
N HIS A 130 3.38 7.94 -17.39
CA HIS A 130 4.46 8.92 -17.58
C HIS A 130 5.75 8.52 -16.84
N LEU A 131 5.65 7.84 -15.68
CA LEU A 131 6.82 7.27 -15.00
C LEU A 131 7.49 6.19 -15.85
N ILE A 132 6.71 5.30 -16.49
CA ILE A 132 7.23 4.31 -17.45
C ILE A 132 8.01 5.01 -18.56
N GLN A 133 7.44 6.04 -19.21
CA GLN A 133 8.13 6.80 -20.26
C GLN A 133 9.43 7.41 -19.74
N TYR A 134 9.35 8.16 -18.63
CA TYR A 134 10.49 8.88 -18.07
C TYR A 134 11.65 7.95 -17.73
N LEU A 135 11.37 6.78 -17.14
CA LEU A 135 12.40 5.80 -16.80
C LEU A 135 13.08 5.23 -18.05
N VAL A 136 12.34 4.87 -19.10
CA VAL A 136 12.95 4.30 -20.32
C VAL A 136 13.66 5.34 -21.19
N THR A 137 13.18 6.59 -21.24
CA THR A 137 13.83 7.65 -22.04
C THR A 137 15.01 8.32 -21.33
N SER A 138 15.08 8.24 -20.00
CA SER A 138 16.17 8.85 -19.22
C SER A 138 17.31 7.86 -18.89
N TYR A 139 17.18 6.57 -19.23
CA TYR A 139 18.16 5.54 -18.84
C TYR A 139 19.59 5.81 -19.35
N ASP A 140 19.76 6.26 -20.59
CA ASP A 140 21.09 6.55 -21.15
C ASP A 140 21.58 7.99 -20.88
N SER A 141 20.74 8.86 -20.32
CA SER A 141 21.01 10.31 -20.19
C SER A 141 21.04 10.84 -18.75
N ASP A 142 20.34 10.21 -17.81
CA ASP A 142 20.35 10.55 -16.38
C ASP A 142 21.07 9.44 -15.59
N PRO A 143 22.29 9.69 -15.08
CA PRO A 143 23.07 8.69 -14.33
C PRO A 143 22.36 8.14 -13.08
N TYR A 144 21.44 8.89 -12.48
CA TYR A 144 20.67 8.42 -11.32
C TYR A 144 19.56 7.46 -11.73
N ILE A 145 18.89 7.72 -12.86
CA ILE A 145 17.91 6.77 -13.44
C ILE A 145 18.61 5.52 -13.97
N LYS A 146 19.78 5.68 -14.60
CA LYS A 146 20.63 4.54 -14.98
C LYS A 146 20.93 3.65 -13.77
N TRP A 147 21.50 4.23 -12.71
CA TRP A 147 21.78 3.50 -11.48
C TRP A 147 20.54 2.82 -10.89
N LEU A 148 19.39 3.51 -10.88
CA LEU A 148 18.14 2.95 -10.36
C LEU A 148 17.65 1.76 -11.19
N LEU A 149 17.70 1.79 -12.53
CA LEU A 149 17.27 0.66 -13.36
C LEU A 149 18.31 -0.48 -13.41
N ASP A 150 19.59 -0.16 -13.26
CA ASP A 150 20.66 -1.15 -13.13
C ASP A 150 20.51 -1.95 -11.81
N ASN A 151 20.12 -1.28 -10.72
CA ASN A 151 20.09 -1.86 -9.36
C ASN A 151 18.69 -2.17 -8.80
N THR A 152 17.59 -1.77 -9.45
CA THR A 152 16.21 -2.09 -9.00
C THR A 152 15.41 -2.75 -10.11
N ARG A 153 14.52 -3.69 -9.75
CA ARG A 153 13.51 -4.23 -10.65
C ARG A 153 12.14 -3.63 -10.31
N ILE A 154 11.71 -2.65 -11.10
CA ILE A 154 10.54 -1.83 -10.79
C ILE A 154 9.32 -2.38 -11.52
N HIS A 155 8.26 -2.70 -10.79
CA HIS A 155 6.99 -3.16 -11.35
C HIS A 155 5.90 -2.09 -11.23
N LEU A 156 5.43 -1.57 -12.35
CA LEU A 156 4.46 -0.48 -12.40
C LEU A 156 3.12 -1.02 -12.90
N MET A 157 2.09 -0.97 -12.05
CA MET A 157 0.71 -1.36 -12.37
C MET A 157 -0.17 -0.11 -12.46
N PRO A 158 -0.47 0.42 -13.66
CA PRO A 158 -1.19 1.69 -13.79
C PRO A 158 -2.65 1.63 -13.33
N SER A 159 -3.30 0.46 -13.40
CA SER A 159 -4.71 0.32 -13.03
C SER A 159 -5.04 -1.07 -12.50
N MET A 160 -5.28 -1.15 -11.20
CA MET A 160 -5.85 -2.33 -10.55
C MET A 160 -7.37 -2.45 -10.75
N ASN A 161 -8.09 -1.33 -10.94
CA ASN A 161 -9.53 -1.31 -11.18
C ASN A 161 -9.91 -0.64 -12.52
N PRO A 162 -9.56 -1.25 -13.67
CA PRO A 162 -9.86 -0.71 -14.98
C PRO A 162 -11.38 -0.66 -15.26
N ASP A 163 -12.18 -1.47 -14.57
CA ASP A 163 -13.64 -1.49 -14.69
C ASP A 163 -14.30 -0.28 -14.03
N GLY A 164 -13.84 0.09 -12.83
CA GLY A 164 -14.26 1.31 -12.16
C GLY A 164 -13.85 2.56 -12.94
N PHE A 165 -12.63 2.58 -13.48
CA PHE A 165 -12.13 3.69 -14.30
C PHE A 165 -12.99 3.90 -15.55
N ALA A 166 -13.37 2.83 -16.25
CA ALA A 166 -14.18 2.90 -17.47
C ALA A 166 -15.59 3.50 -17.28
N ILE A 167 -16.12 3.55 -16.05
CA ILE A 167 -17.38 4.24 -15.73
C ILE A 167 -17.17 5.59 -15.02
N SER A 168 -15.95 5.93 -14.64
CA SER A 168 -15.63 7.20 -13.99
C SER A 168 -15.64 8.35 -15.02
N LYS A 169 -15.79 9.60 -14.56
CA LYS A 169 -15.85 10.76 -15.47
C LYS A 169 -14.94 11.89 -15.00
N GLU A 170 -14.34 12.56 -15.98
CA GLU A 170 -13.51 13.75 -15.80
C GLU A 170 -14.27 14.88 -15.09
N GLY A 171 -13.54 15.66 -14.28
CA GLY A 171 -14.06 16.75 -13.45
C GLY A 171 -14.77 16.30 -12.17
N GLN A 172 -14.95 14.99 -11.93
CA GLN A 172 -15.66 14.49 -10.76
C GLN A 172 -14.72 14.29 -9.56
N CYS A 173 -14.43 15.38 -8.85
CA CYS A 173 -13.49 15.36 -7.73
C CYS A 173 -13.92 14.53 -6.51
N ASP A 174 -15.22 14.48 -6.20
CA ASP A 174 -15.68 14.17 -4.84
C ASP A 174 -16.45 12.87 -4.69
N ASN A 175 -17.06 12.40 -5.77
CA ASN A 175 -18.03 11.31 -5.70
C ASN A 175 -17.38 9.92 -5.50
N THR A 176 -18.22 8.90 -5.52
CA THR A 176 -17.85 7.47 -5.39
C THR A 176 -18.18 6.66 -6.67
N TYR A 177 -18.60 7.33 -7.75
CA TYR A 177 -19.01 6.67 -8.97
C TYR A 177 -17.78 6.18 -9.73
N GLY A 178 -17.67 4.85 -9.90
CA GLY A 178 -16.47 4.21 -10.43
C GLY A 178 -15.36 3.95 -9.40
N ARG A 179 -15.54 4.30 -8.12
CA ARG A 179 -14.60 3.93 -7.04
C ARG A 179 -14.46 2.41 -6.90
N HIS A 180 -15.60 1.72 -6.83
CA HIS A 180 -15.70 0.28 -6.61
C HIS A 180 -15.38 -0.51 -7.88
N ASN A 181 -15.10 -1.81 -7.79
CA ASN A 181 -15.02 -2.69 -8.97
C ASN A 181 -16.41 -2.91 -9.60
N ALA A 182 -16.50 -3.65 -10.73
CA ALA A 182 -17.78 -3.87 -11.41
C ALA A 182 -18.83 -4.60 -10.55
N ARG A 183 -18.42 -5.39 -9.54
CA ARG A 183 -19.29 -6.04 -8.55
C ARG A 183 -19.66 -5.15 -7.35
N ARG A 184 -19.29 -3.86 -7.40
CA ARG A 184 -19.53 -2.86 -6.35
C ARG A 184 -18.80 -3.11 -5.03
N TYR A 185 -17.70 -3.87 -5.05
CA TYR A 185 -16.81 -4.02 -3.89
C TYR A 185 -15.74 -2.93 -3.89
N ASP A 186 -15.43 -2.38 -2.72
CA ASP A 186 -14.26 -1.53 -2.49
C ASP A 186 -13.05 -2.45 -2.35
N LEU A 187 -12.14 -2.41 -3.32
CA LEU A 187 -10.97 -3.30 -3.39
C LEU A 187 -9.98 -3.01 -2.26
N ASN A 188 -9.85 -1.74 -1.82
CA ASN A 188 -9.07 -1.38 -0.63
C ASN A 188 -9.85 -1.60 0.68
N ARG A 189 -10.80 -2.53 0.67
CA ARG A 189 -11.46 -3.13 1.85
C ARG A 189 -11.65 -4.63 1.68
N ASN A 190 -10.98 -5.28 0.72
CA ASN A 190 -11.22 -6.67 0.32
C ASN A 190 -10.07 -7.63 0.65
N PHE A 191 -8.93 -7.12 1.12
CA PHE A 191 -7.80 -7.95 1.54
C PHE A 191 -8.06 -8.58 2.92
N PRO A 192 -7.36 -9.69 3.27
CA PRO A 192 -7.26 -10.17 4.63
C PRO A 192 -6.83 -9.04 5.59
N ASP A 193 -7.37 -9.04 6.79
CA ASP A 193 -7.11 -8.03 7.82
C ASP A 193 -6.61 -8.71 9.09
N PHE A 194 -5.61 -8.10 9.73
CA PHE A 194 -4.88 -8.68 10.85
C PHE A 194 -5.63 -8.55 12.19
N PHE A 195 -6.43 -7.51 12.34
CA PHE A 195 -7.12 -7.18 13.58
C PHE A 195 -8.52 -7.80 13.62
N LYS A 196 -9.15 -7.96 12.47
CA LYS A 196 -10.53 -8.49 12.34
C LYS A 196 -10.67 -9.35 11.09
N ALA A 197 -11.27 -10.54 11.23
CA ALA A 197 -11.57 -11.38 10.08
C ALA A 197 -12.42 -10.62 9.04
N ASN A 198 -11.85 -10.40 7.85
CA ASN A 198 -12.57 -9.80 6.73
C ASN A 198 -13.41 -10.87 6.01
N THR A 199 -14.73 -10.77 6.11
CA THR A 199 -15.69 -11.75 5.59
C THR A 199 -16.27 -11.37 4.22
N LYS A 200 -15.78 -10.31 3.58
CA LYS A 200 -16.23 -9.90 2.25
C LYS A 200 -15.83 -10.93 1.20
N GLN A 201 -16.70 -11.15 0.21
CA GLN A 201 -16.40 -12.01 -0.93
C GLN A 201 -15.11 -11.52 -1.64
N PRO A 202 -14.10 -12.38 -1.84
CA PRO A 202 -12.92 -12.00 -2.60
C PRO A 202 -13.24 -11.62 -4.06
N GLN A 203 -12.59 -10.59 -4.55
CA GLN A 203 -12.73 -10.08 -5.91
C GLN A 203 -11.57 -10.55 -6.80
N PRO A 204 -11.77 -10.75 -8.12
CA PRO A 204 -10.72 -11.23 -9.00
C PRO A 204 -9.52 -10.27 -9.07
N GLU A 205 -9.75 -8.96 -8.96
CA GLU A 205 -8.67 -7.97 -8.88
C GLU A 205 -7.82 -8.15 -7.61
N THR A 206 -8.46 -8.40 -6.46
CA THR A 206 -7.79 -8.62 -5.17
C THR A 206 -7.04 -9.95 -5.12
N GLU A 207 -7.62 -11.02 -5.67
CA GLU A 207 -6.94 -12.33 -5.75
C GLU A 207 -5.73 -12.28 -6.69
N ALA A 208 -5.81 -11.59 -7.83
CA ALA A 208 -4.68 -11.39 -8.72
C ALA A 208 -3.50 -10.66 -8.03
N ILE A 209 -3.78 -9.64 -7.21
CA ILE A 209 -2.73 -8.96 -6.40
C ILE A 209 -2.16 -9.90 -5.33
N LYS A 210 -3.00 -10.65 -4.60
CA LYS A 210 -2.53 -11.60 -3.58
C LYS A 210 -1.62 -12.67 -4.18
N GLU A 211 -2.02 -13.23 -5.32
CA GLU A 211 -1.22 -14.21 -6.07
C GLU A 211 0.10 -13.59 -6.56
N TRP A 212 0.05 -12.37 -7.11
CA TRP A 212 1.23 -11.66 -7.59
C TRP A 212 2.25 -11.38 -6.48
N ILE A 213 1.82 -10.85 -5.33
CA ILE A 213 2.71 -10.60 -4.18
C ILE A 213 3.25 -11.93 -3.61
N SER A 214 2.48 -13.02 -3.65
CA SER A 214 2.99 -14.34 -3.20
C SER A 214 4.08 -14.95 -4.10
N LYS A 215 4.23 -14.45 -5.33
CA LYS A 215 5.19 -14.96 -6.33
C LYS A 215 6.48 -14.13 -6.42
N ILE A 216 6.47 -12.88 -5.97
CA ILE A 216 7.59 -11.94 -6.09
C ILE A 216 7.78 -11.25 -4.73
N GLN A 217 8.98 -11.37 -4.15
CA GLN A 217 9.30 -10.80 -2.84
C GLN A 217 9.58 -9.29 -2.96
N PHE A 218 8.50 -8.51 -3.06
CA PHE A 218 8.59 -7.05 -3.10
C PHE A 218 9.15 -6.48 -1.80
N VAL A 219 10.18 -5.64 -1.90
CA VAL A 219 10.78 -4.97 -0.74
C VAL A 219 10.00 -3.72 -0.35
N LEU A 220 9.63 -2.91 -1.34
CA LEU A 220 8.98 -1.61 -1.20
C LEU A 220 7.79 -1.47 -2.15
N SER A 221 6.75 -0.78 -1.73
CA SER A 221 5.53 -0.56 -2.52
C SER A 221 4.85 0.78 -2.25
N GLY A 222 4.16 1.32 -3.24
CA GLY A 222 3.21 2.42 -3.02
C GLY A 222 1.87 2.18 -3.71
N SER A 223 0.77 2.46 -3.01
CA SER A 223 -0.57 2.51 -3.61
C SER A 223 -0.93 3.97 -3.89
N LEU A 224 -1.18 4.34 -5.16
CA LEU A 224 -1.49 5.72 -5.57
C LEU A 224 -3.01 5.96 -5.58
N HIS A 225 -3.42 6.97 -4.82
CA HIS A 225 -4.80 7.33 -4.49
C HIS A 225 -5.11 8.80 -4.73
N GLY A 226 -6.40 9.16 -4.64
CA GLY A 226 -6.86 10.54 -4.74
C GLY A 226 -8.08 10.84 -3.87
N GLY A 227 -8.25 12.12 -3.56
CA GLY A 227 -9.25 12.65 -2.63
C GLY A 227 -8.63 13.39 -1.44
N ALA A 228 -7.34 13.17 -1.17
CA ALA A 228 -6.54 13.95 -0.21
C ALA A 228 -5.16 14.32 -0.79
N LEU A 229 -4.30 14.89 0.06
CA LEU A 229 -2.90 15.17 -0.28
C LEU A 229 -2.00 14.84 0.92
N VAL A 230 -1.62 13.57 1.04
CA VAL A 230 -0.91 13.00 2.21
C VAL A 230 -0.26 11.66 1.87
N ALA A 231 0.89 11.36 2.49
CA ALA A 231 1.40 9.99 2.56
C ALA A 231 0.88 9.32 3.85
N SER A 232 -0.05 8.37 3.69
CA SER A 232 -0.62 7.57 4.77
C SER A 232 0.17 6.27 4.94
N TYR A 233 0.46 5.87 6.18
CA TYR A 233 1.30 4.71 6.48
C TYR A 233 0.71 3.78 7.56
N PRO A 234 1.15 2.50 7.62
CA PRO A 234 0.61 1.49 8.53
C PRO A 234 0.61 1.85 10.01
N PHE A 235 -0.30 1.27 10.80
CA PHE A 235 -1.44 0.45 10.35
C PHE A 235 -2.65 1.30 9.95
N ASP A 236 -3.41 0.79 8.99
CA ASP A 236 -4.68 1.32 8.52
C ASP A 236 -5.83 1.01 9.50
N ASN A 237 -5.74 -0.06 10.30
CA ASN A 237 -6.80 -0.51 11.21
C ASN A 237 -6.37 -0.60 12.68
N THR A 238 -7.33 -0.77 13.61
CA THR A 238 -7.08 -0.93 15.05
C THR A 238 -7.67 -2.24 15.62
N PRO A 239 -7.10 -2.80 16.71
CA PRO A 239 -7.64 -3.99 17.38
C PRO A 239 -9.09 -3.85 17.88
N SER A 240 -9.49 -2.63 18.25
CA SER A 240 -10.72 -2.38 19.03
C SER A 240 -11.86 -1.75 18.23
N ALA A 241 -11.80 -1.75 16.89
CA ALA A 241 -12.78 -1.12 16.00
C ALA A 241 -14.21 -1.73 16.03
N ILE A 242 -14.57 -2.49 17.07
CA ILE A 242 -15.86 -3.20 17.20
C ILE A 242 -16.83 -2.43 18.11
N PHE A 243 -16.37 -1.70 19.12
CA PHE A 243 -17.22 -0.84 19.97
C PHE A 243 -16.49 0.41 20.47
N GLN A 244 -17.28 1.49 20.64
CA GLN A 244 -16.92 2.82 21.16
C GLN A 244 -16.24 3.79 20.17
N SER A 245 -16.77 5.01 20.19
CA SER A 245 -16.33 6.28 19.58
C SER A 245 -14.99 6.29 18.83
N TYR A 246 -15.03 6.77 17.57
CA TYR A 246 -13.88 7.10 16.72
C TYR A 246 -12.84 8.00 17.42
N ALA A 247 -11.93 7.39 18.16
CA ALA A 247 -10.74 8.06 18.62
C ALA A 247 -9.73 8.11 17.46
N HIS A 248 -9.25 9.30 17.11
CA HIS A 248 -8.20 9.50 16.11
C HIS A 248 -6.83 9.07 16.67
N THR A 249 -6.73 7.82 17.10
CA THR A 249 -5.56 7.24 17.75
C THR A 249 -4.73 6.44 16.75
N PRO A 250 -3.41 6.67 16.67
CA PRO A 250 -2.57 5.95 15.74
C PRO A 250 -2.42 4.48 16.12
N SER A 251 -2.39 3.61 15.11
CA SER A 251 -2.13 2.18 15.24
C SER A 251 -0.70 1.92 14.80
N ILE A 252 0.20 1.79 15.78
CA ILE A 252 1.65 1.83 15.57
C ILE A 252 2.17 0.48 15.05
N ALA A 253 2.88 0.51 13.91
CA ALA A 253 3.53 -0.66 13.34
C ALA A 253 4.90 -0.95 14.00
N PRO A 254 5.37 -2.22 14.03
CA PRO A 254 6.73 -2.55 14.49
C PRO A 254 7.88 -1.83 13.76
N ASP A 255 7.66 -1.42 12.50
CA ASP A 255 8.59 -0.63 11.69
C ASP A 255 8.10 0.85 11.52
N ASP A 256 7.35 1.43 12.48
CA ASP A 256 6.77 2.80 12.41
C ASP A 256 7.81 3.90 12.11
N ASP A 257 9.02 3.78 12.65
CA ASP A 257 10.14 4.70 12.38
C ASP A 257 10.47 4.75 10.87
N VAL A 258 10.57 3.58 10.25
CA VAL A 258 10.84 3.42 8.82
C VAL A 258 9.64 3.88 8.00
N PHE A 259 8.41 3.54 8.39
CA PHE A 259 7.21 3.97 7.67
C PHE A 259 7.00 5.49 7.68
N ARG A 260 7.29 6.15 8.80
CA ARG A 260 7.29 7.61 8.91
C ARG A 260 8.38 8.22 8.02
N HIS A 261 9.58 7.65 8.01
CA HIS A 261 10.66 8.07 7.10
C HIS A 261 10.27 7.92 5.62
N LEU A 262 9.80 6.75 5.20
CA LEU A 262 9.33 6.48 3.84
C LEU A 262 8.25 7.49 3.39
N SER A 263 7.31 7.81 4.29
CA SER A 263 6.27 8.81 4.05
C SER A 263 6.84 10.22 3.92
N LEU A 264 7.82 10.59 4.74
CA LEU A 264 8.52 11.88 4.68
C LEU A 264 9.39 12.00 3.43
N VAL A 265 10.02 10.93 2.95
CA VAL A 265 10.76 10.91 1.67
C VAL A 265 9.81 11.29 0.53
N TYR A 266 8.60 10.73 0.50
CA TYR A 266 7.61 11.11 -0.51
C TYR A 266 7.10 12.55 -0.32
N SER A 267 6.67 12.92 0.89
CA SER A 267 5.99 14.19 1.15
C SER A 267 6.90 15.41 1.01
N ASN A 268 8.18 15.28 1.39
CA ASN A 268 9.17 16.37 1.29
C ASN A 268 9.69 16.59 -0.13
N ASN A 269 9.78 15.53 -0.95
CA ASN A 269 10.12 15.66 -2.37
C ASN A 269 8.93 16.12 -3.23
N HIS A 270 7.69 16.07 -2.69
CA HIS A 270 6.50 16.51 -3.40
C HIS A 270 6.33 18.01 -3.25
N ALA A 271 6.06 18.73 -4.35
CA ALA A 271 6.13 20.20 -4.39
C ALA A 271 5.30 20.93 -3.31
N LYS A 272 4.26 20.29 -2.77
CA LYS A 272 3.27 20.89 -1.86
C LYS A 272 2.72 19.99 -0.75
N MET A 273 3.11 18.71 -0.66
CA MET A 273 2.48 17.77 0.31
C MET A 273 2.99 18.03 1.73
N SER A 274 4.31 18.17 1.90
CA SER A 274 4.98 18.56 3.15
C SER A 274 4.44 19.84 3.81
N ARG A 275 3.75 20.71 3.07
CA ARG A 275 3.13 21.94 3.59
C ARG A 275 1.91 21.67 4.48
N GLY A 276 1.35 20.46 4.46
CA GLY A 276 0.21 20.05 5.29
C GLY A 276 -1.09 20.82 5.05
N VAL A 277 -1.22 21.46 3.88
CA VAL A 277 -2.40 22.25 3.52
C VAL A 277 -3.55 21.31 3.15
N SER A 278 -4.61 21.35 3.96
CA SER A 278 -5.86 20.62 3.75
C SER A 278 -6.49 20.95 2.38
N CYS A 279 -6.87 19.92 1.63
CA CYS A 279 -7.48 20.04 0.30
C CYS A 279 -8.75 20.91 0.26
N LYS A 280 -9.52 20.93 1.34
CA LYS A 280 -10.73 21.75 1.51
C LYS A 280 -10.78 22.35 2.91
N GLN A 281 -11.47 23.48 3.05
CA GLN A 281 -11.82 24.00 4.35
C GLN A 281 -12.64 22.97 5.15
N GLY A 282 -12.25 22.71 6.40
CA GLY A 282 -12.87 21.68 7.24
C GLY A 282 -12.38 20.24 7.01
N SER A 283 -11.55 19.97 6.00
CA SER A 283 -10.84 18.68 5.89
C SER A 283 -9.58 18.65 6.78
N PRO A 284 -9.09 17.47 7.20
CA PRO A 284 -7.90 17.36 8.03
C PRO A 284 -6.68 18.05 7.43
N LYS A 285 -5.83 18.61 8.30
CA LYS A 285 -4.47 19.03 7.98
C LYS A 285 -3.51 17.94 8.44
N PHE A 286 -2.54 17.60 7.60
CA PHE A 286 -1.57 16.55 7.87
C PHE A 286 -0.20 17.19 8.10
N ASP A 287 0.29 17.20 9.34
CA ASP A 287 1.60 17.78 9.62
C ASP A 287 2.68 17.07 8.77
N LYS A 288 3.56 17.86 8.16
CA LYS A 288 4.60 17.41 7.21
C LYS A 288 4.06 16.55 6.06
N GLY A 289 2.76 16.62 5.77
CA GLY A 289 2.12 15.86 4.70
C GLY A 289 2.09 14.35 4.93
N ILE A 290 2.15 13.87 6.18
CA ILE A 290 2.10 12.44 6.52
C ILE A 290 0.98 12.13 7.53
N THR A 291 0.47 10.89 7.55
CA THR A 291 -0.47 10.43 8.59
C THR A 291 -0.35 8.93 8.83
N ASN A 292 -0.58 8.48 10.07
CA ASN A 292 -0.87 7.06 10.30
C ASN A 292 -2.31 6.79 9.81
N GLY A 293 -2.53 5.67 9.12
CA GLY A 293 -3.82 5.36 8.49
C GLY A 293 -4.97 5.34 9.49
N ALA A 294 -4.84 4.53 10.55
CA ALA A 294 -5.84 4.43 11.62
C ALA A 294 -6.11 5.76 12.36
N ALA A 295 -5.08 6.61 12.54
CA ALA A 295 -5.26 7.94 13.13
C ALA A 295 -6.12 8.86 12.25
N TRP A 296 -5.99 8.75 10.92
CA TRP A 296 -6.82 9.49 9.98
C TRP A 296 -8.25 8.93 9.97
N TYR A 297 -8.40 7.65 9.63
CA TYR A 297 -9.64 6.88 9.82
C TYR A 297 -9.34 5.36 9.78
N PRO A 298 -9.88 4.54 10.71
CA PRO A 298 -9.70 3.09 10.65
C PRO A 298 -10.29 2.45 9.37
N LEU A 299 -9.51 1.57 8.76
CA LEU A 299 -9.74 0.96 7.46
C LEU A 299 -9.49 -0.56 7.55
N THR A 300 -10.55 -1.37 7.57
CA THR A 300 -10.44 -2.83 7.57
C THR A 300 -10.19 -3.40 6.17
N GLY A 301 -9.19 -4.28 6.04
CA GLY A 301 -8.92 -5.05 4.82
C GLY A 301 -8.25 -4.27 3.70
N GLY A 302 -7.33 -3.36 4.05
CA GLY A 302 -6.52 -2.59 3.11
C GLY A 302 -5.38 -3.38 2.48
N MET A 303 -4.97 -2.98 1.28
CA MET A 303 -3.84 -3.58 0.56
C MET A 303 -2.51 -3.30 1.28
N GLN A 304 -2.39 -2.12 1.88
CA GLN A 304 -1.18 -1.62 2.55
C GLN A 304 -0.75 -2.52 3.71
N ASP A 305 -1.64 -2.75 4.68
CA ASP A 305 -1.38 -3.62 5.83
C ASP A 305 -1.17 -5.09 5.41
N TYR A 306 -1.84 -5.54 4.35
CA TYR A 306 -1.66 -6.89 3.81
C TYR A 306 -0.24 -7.12 3.27
N ASN A 307 0.28 -6.18 2.47
CA ASN A 307 1.64 -6.23 1.92
C ASN A 307 2.70 -6.41 3.02
N TYR A 308 2.60 -5.59 4.06
CA TYR A 308 3.56 -5.55 5.15
C TYR A 308 3.48 -6.80 6.04
N LEU A 309 2.28 -7.20 6.49
CA LEU A 309 2.13 -8.27 7.47
C LEU A 309 2.24 -9.69 6.90
N TRP A 310 1.83 -9.92 5.64
CA TRP A 310 1.90 -11.26 5.04
C TRP A 310 3.19 -11.52 4.27
N HIS A 311 3.81 -10.48 3.70
CA HIS A 311 4.91 -10.63 2.74
C HIS A 311 6.14 -9.75 3.05
N GLY A 312 6.08 -8.90 4.08
CA GLY A 312 7.18 -8.02 4.47
C GLY A 312 7.45 -6.84 3.55
N CYS A 313 6.63 -6.67 2.52
CA CYS A 313 6.69 -5.55 1.60
C CYS A 313 6.24 -4.27 2.30
N MET A 314 7.12 -3.29 2.43
CA MET A 314 6.75 -2.01 3.04
C MET A 314 5.91 -1.20 2.05
N GLU A 315 4.60 -1.21 2.22
CA GLU A 315 3.67 -0.40 1.43
C GLU A 315 3.22 0.86 2.19
N ILE A 316 3.13 2.00 1.50
CA ILE A 316 2.40 3.18 1.97
C ILE A 316 1.36 3.64 0.95
N THR A 317 0.32 4.30 1.44
CA THR A 317 -0.77 4.87 0.65
C THR A 317 -0.46 6.33 0.31
N LEU A 318 -0.39 6.63 -0.98
CA LEU A 318 -0.02 7.93 -1.52
C LEU A 318 -1.24 8.65 -2.07
N GLU A 319 -1.86 9.51 -1.26
CA GLU A 319 -2.92 10.42 -1.70
C GLU A 319 -2.26 11.61 -2.41
N ILE A 320 -2.26 11.58 -3.75
CA ILE A 320 -1.46 12.49 -4.58
C ILE A 320 -2.26 13.64 -5.22
N SER A 321 -3.59 13.62 -5.13
CA SER A 321 -4.45 14.63 -5.72
C SER A 321 -5.71 14.91 -4.90
N CYS A 322 -5.94 16.19 -4.56
CA CYS A 322 -7.14 16.61 -3.84
C CYS A 322 -8.44 16.34 -4.61
N CYS A 323 -8.39 16.45 -5.94
CA CYS A 323 -9.46 16.01 -6.83
C CYS A 323 -9.17 14.57 -7.27
N LYS A 324 -10.15 13.67 -7.19
CA LYS A 324 -9.99 12.26 -7.61
C LYS A 324 -9.79 12.13 -9.12
N TYR A 325 -10.59 12.88 -9.90
CA TYR A 325 -10.57 12.89 -11.36
C TYR A 325 -10.55 14.34 -11.87
N PRO A 326 -9.42 15.06 -11.77
CA PRO A 326 -9.29 16.45 -12.24
C PRO A 326 -9.40 16.55 -13.76
N PRO A 327 -9.66 17.74 -14.32
CA PRO A 327 -9.51 17.99 -15.74
C PRO A 327 -8.12 17.59 -16.28
N ALA A 328 -8.07 17.03 -17.49
CA ALA A 328 -6.86 16.47 -18.10
C ALA A 328 -5.71 17.50 -18.21
N HIS A 329 -6.04 18.78 -18.42
CA HIS A 329 -5.05 19.87 -18.51
C HIS A 329 -4.25 20.11 -17.21
N GLU A 330 -4.68 19.55 -16.06
CA GLU A 330 -3.91 19.59 -14.82
C GLU A 330 -2.87 18.47 -14.71
N LEU A 331 -2.95 17.40 -15.53
CA LEU A 331 -2.04 16.24 -15.46
C LEU A 331 -0.54 16.60 -15.57
N PRO A 332 -0.09 17.55 -16.43
CA PRO A 332 1.32 17.97 -16.47
C PRO A 332 1.81 18.52 -15.13
N LYS A 333 0.92 19.20 -14.39
CA LYS A 333 1.21 19.76 -13.06
C LYS A 333 1.26 18.67 -12.01
N TYR A 334 0.32 17.71 -12.00
CA TYR A 334 0.40 16.56 -11.10
C TYR A 334 1.67 15.73 -11.34
N TRP A 335 2.09 15.54 -12.60
CA TRP A 335 3.36 14.90 -12.91
C TRP A 335 4.55 15.70 -12.36
N GLN A 336 4.63 17.00 -12.64
CA GLN A 336 5.72 17.84 -12.15
C GLN A 336 5.78 17.91 -10.61
N ASP A 337 4.62 17.91 -9.93
CA ASP A 337 4.53 17.93 -8.47
C ASP A 337 5.02 16.61 -7.82
N ASN A 338 4.87 15.46 -8.51
CA ASN A 338 5.12 14.10 -7.98
C ASN A 338 6.38 13.40 -8.52
N LYS A 339 6.91 13.79 -9.69
CA LYS A 339 8.00 13.08 -10.39
C LYS A 339 9.19 12.77 -9.47
N GLN A 340 9.67 13.78 -8.74
CA GLN A 340 10.81 13.62 -7.84
C GLN A 340 10.50 12.68 -6.67
N SER A 341 9.31 12.76 -6.08
CA SER A 341 8.87 11.86 -5.01
C SER A 341 8.81 10.41 -5.46
N LEU A 342 8.23 10.14 -6.63
CA LEU A 342 8.12 8.79 -7.18
C LEU A 342 9.50 8.13 -7.35
N ILE A 343 10.46 8.86 -7.93
CA ILE A 343 11.81 8.34 -8.17
C ILE A 343 12.58 8.19 -6.85
N LYS A 344 12.54 9.19 -5.97
CA LYS A 344 13.27 9.17 -4.68
C LYS A 344 12.75 8.09 -3.74
N TYR A 345 11.45 7.86 -3.71
CA TYR A 345 10.84 6.81 -2.93
C TYR A 345 11.32 5.42 -3.35
N LEU A 346 11.34 5.11 -4.66
CA LEU A 346 11.82 3.82 -5.18
C LEU A 346 13.25 3.48 -4.76
N ALA A 347 14.10 4.49 -4.55
CA ALA A 347 15.48 4.29 -4.10
C ALA A 347 15.61 3.85 -2.63
N GLU A 348 14.60 4.05 -1.78
CA GLU A 348 14.63 3.63 -0.36
C GLU A 348 14.64 2.10 -0.19
N ALA A 349 14.36 1.32 -1.24
CA ALA A 349 14.58 -0.13 -1.24
C ALA A 349 16.07 -0.54 -1.11
N HIS A 350 16.99 0.41 -1.34
CA HIS A 350 18.44 0.24 -1.18
C HIS A 350 18.97 0.68 0.20
N ARG A 351 18.08 1.00 1.15
CA ARG A 351 18.44 1.36 2.53
C ARG A 351 18.38 0.15 3.46
N GLY A 352 19.13 0.20 4.56
CA GLY A 352 18.99 -0.74 5.67
C GLY A 352 20.00 -1.88 5.59
N ALA A 353 19.51 -3.12 5.65
CA ALA A 353 20.35 -4.31 5.49
C ALA A 353 19.74 -5.30 4.49
N HIS A 354 20.60 -5.95 3.72
CA HIS A 354 20.22 -7.04 2.81
C HIS A 354 21.33 -8.08 2.76
N GLY A 355 21.02 -9.28 2.28
CA GLY A 355 22.03 -10.32 2.12
C GLY A 355 21.39 -11.70 2.00
N PHE A 356 22.16 -12.71 2.38
CA PHE A 356 21.82 -14.11 2.17
C PHE A 356 21.83 -14.91 3.46
N VAL A 357 20.86 -15.80 3.62
CA VAL A 357 20.89 -16.88 4.60
C VAL A 357 21.27 -18.18 3.88
N MET A 358 22.47 -18.68 4.17
CA MET A 358 23.02 -19.91 3.58
C MET A 358 23.21 -20.99 4.64
N ASP A 359 23.36 -22.26 4.22
CA ASP A 359 23.84 -23.34 5.07
C ASP A 359 25.38 -23.39 5.11
N GLU A 360 25.90 -24.27 5.98
CA GLU A 360 27.34 -24.55 6.13
C GLU A 360 28.03 -25.14 4.88
N ASN A 361 27.27 -25.51 3.84
CA ASN A 361 27.77 -25.98 2.55
C ASN A 361 27.64 -24.90 1.44
N GLY A 362 27.09 -23.73 1.75
CA GLY A 362 26.84 -22.64 0.80
C GLY A 362 25.51 -22.74 0.03
N ASN A 363 24.60 -23.65 0.40
CA ASN A 363 23.26 -23.73 -0.19
C ASN A 363 22.34 -22.65 0.39
N PRO A 364 21.41 -22.08 -0.39
CA PRO A 364 20.42 -21.12 0.13
C PRO A 364 19.42 -21.79 1.08
N VAL A 365 19.18 -21.16 2.23
CA VAL A 365 18.08 -21.56 3.12
C VAL A 365 16.82 -20.81 2.72
N GLU A 366 16.00 -21.46 1.90
CA GLU A 366 14.68 -20.97 1.51
C GLU A 366 13.75 -20.85 2.74
N ARG A 367 12.98 -19.76 2.81
CA ARG A 367 11.99 -19.50 3.86
C ARG A 367 12.52 -19.54 5.30
N ALA A 368 13.80 -19.20 5.50
CA ALA A 368 14.33 -18.90 6.83
C ALA A 368 13.56 -17.71 7.42
N ALA A 369 13.02 -17.88 8.63
CA ALA A 369 12.32 -16.85 9.36
C ALA A 369 13.31 -15.82 9.92
N ILE A 370 13.08 -14.55 9.59
CA ILE A 370 13.91 -13.40 9.93
C ILE A 370 13.10 -12.42 10.78
N LYS A 371 13.63 -12.06 11.95
CA LYS A 371 13.01 -11.10 12.87
C LYS A 371 14.05 -10.14 13.46
N VAL A 372 13.82 -8.84 13.32
CA VAL A 372 14.66 -7.83 13.99
C VAL A 372 14.23 -7.74 15.46
N LYS A 373 15.17 -7.86 16.40
CA LYS A 373 14.88 -7.72 17.84
C LYS A 373 14.17 -6.40 18.12
N GLY A 374 13.13 -6.44 18.95
CA GLY A 374 12.29 -5.28 19.25
C GLY A 374 11.20 -4.97 18.22
N ARG A 375 11.21 -5.60 17.03
CA ARG A 375 10.12 -5.50 16.04
C ARG A 375 9.31 -6.79 16.06
N ASP A 376 8.05 -6.74 16.51
CA ASP A 376 7.21 -7.94 16.63
C ASP A 376 6.52 -8.33 15.31
N VAL A 377 7.35 -8.64 14.31
CA VAL A 377 6.95 -9.06 12.97
C VAL A 377 8.05 -9.94 12.38
N THR A 378 7.67 -10.95 11.60
CA THR A 378 8.59 -11.96 11.08
C THR A 378 8.43 -12.10 9.57
N TYR A 379 9.54 -12.13 8.86
CA TYR A 379 9.61 -12.24 7.41
C TYR A 379 10.38 -13.50 7.01
N HIS A 380 10.44 -13.80 5.72
CA HIS A 380 11.05 -15.03 5.21
C HIS A 380 12.01 -14.72 4.07
N THR A 381 13.05 -15.54 3.90
CA THR A 381 13.96 -15.46 2.76
C THR A 381 13.34 -15.96 1.46
N THR A 382 13.87 -15.49 0.32
CA THR A 382 13.54 -16.04 -1.00
C THR A 382 14.01 -17.49 -1.13
N LYS A 383 13.61 -18.16 -2.22
CA LYS A 383 14.19 -19.44 -2.67
C LYS A 383 15.71 -19.42 -2.91
N TYR A 384 16.32 -18.23 -3.00
CA TYR A 384 17.76 -18.04 -3.12
C TYR A 384 18.41 -17.61 -1.78
N GLY A 385 17.69 -17.70 -0.67
CA GLY A 385 18.16 -17.30 0.66
C GLY A 385 18.20 -15.78 0.86
N GLU A 386 17.74 -14.98 -0.11
CA GLU A 386 17.85 -13.52 -0.06
C GLU A 386 16.88 -12.89 0.95
N PHE A 387 17.30 -11.80 1.56
CA PHE A 387 16.43 -10.90 2.29
C PHE A 387 16.86 -9.44 2.13
N TRP A 388 15.88 -8.54 2.31
CA TRP A 388 16.08 -7.10 2.41
C TRP A 388 15.21 -6.58 3.55
N ARG A 389 15.76 -5.70 4.39
CA ARG A 389 15.06 -4.96 5.44
C ARG A 389 15.47 -3.50 5.38
N ILE A 390 14.54 -2.66 4.96
CA ILE A 390 14.69 -1.20 5.07
C ILE A 390 14.70 -0.86 6.55
N LEU A 391 15.77 -0.20 6.99
CA LEU A 391 16.03 0.19 8.37
C LEU A 391 16.70 1.56 8.39
N LEU A 392 16.47 2.34 9.44
CA LEU A 392 17.16 3.62 9.64
C LEU A 392 18.57 3.39 10.20
N PRO A 393 19.47 4.40 10.19
CA PRO A 393 20.79 4.25 10.79
C PRO A 393 20.71 3.91 12.29
N GLY A 394 21.46 2.89 12.72
CA GLY A 394 21.42 2.38 14.09
C GLY A 394 22.07 1.00 14.24
N THR A 395 22.19 0.54 15.49
CA THR A 395 22.65 -0.83 15.82
C THR A 395 21.45 -1.74 16.04
N TYR A 396 21.46 -2.91 15.42
CA TYR A 396 20.36 -3.86 15.41
C TYR A 396 20.84 -5.27 15.71
N ARG A 397 19.92 -6.12 16.13
CA ARG A 397 20.11 -7.57 16.17
C ARG A 397 19.02 -8.28 15.39
N ILE A 398 19.37 -9.32 14.66
CA ILE A 398 18.46 -10.11 13.85
C ILE A 398 18.49 -11.56 14.33
N ASP A 399 17.31 -12.08 14.65
CA ASP A 399 17.07 -13.50 14.89
C ASP A 399 16.76 -14.14 13.54
N VAL A 400 17.51 -15.18 13.20
CA VAL A 400 17.30 -15.99 12.00
C VAL A 400 17.15 -17.45 12.39
N SER A 401 16.10 -18.10 11.88
CA SER A 401 15.84 -19.52 12.14
C SER A 401 15.26 -20.21 10.91
N GLY A 402 15.59 -21.48 10.70
CA GLY A 402 15.08 -22.30 9.60
C GLY A 402 14.78 -23.71 10.07
N GLU A 403 13.85 -24.40 9.42
CA GLU A 403 13.55 -25.80 9.74
C GLU A 403 14.79 -26.68 9.51
N GLY A 404 15.18 -27.45 10.52
CA GLY A 404 16.39 -28.29 10.47
C GLY A 404 17.70 -27.58 10.85
N TYR A 405 17.66 -26.29 11.20
CA TYR A 405 18.84 -25.49 11.55
C TYR A 405 18.80 -24.97 13.00
N LEU A 406 19.98 -24.73 13.58
CA LEU A 406 20.12 -24.02 14.84
C LEU A 406 19.85 -22.51 14.61
N PRO A 407 18.96 -21.86 15.40
CA PRO A 407 18.76 -20.42 15.30
C PRO A 407 20.04 -19.63 15.58
N GLN A 408 20.21 -18.50 14.89
CA GLN A 408 21.28 -17.54 15.17
C GLN A 408 20.73 -16.15 15.48
N GLU A 409 21.41 -15.47 16.39
CA GLU A 409 21.23 -14.04 16.69
C GLU A 409 22.49 -13.32 16.19
N VAL A 410 22.35 -12.38 15.26
CA VAL A 410 23.48 -11.64 14.67
C VAL A 410 23.32 -10.15 14.92
N GLU A 411 24.36 -9.51 15.46
CA GLU A 411 24.41 -8.04 15.66
C GLU A 411 25.03 -7.37 14.43
N PHE A 412 24.43 -6.26 13.98
CA PHE A 412 24.86 -5.50 12.81
C PHE A 412 24.53 -4.02 12.96
N ILE A 413 25.20 -3.19 12.16
CA ILE A 413 25.02 -1.73 12.15
C ILE A 413 24.48 -1.33 10.78
N VAL A 414 23.49 -0.44 10.75
CA VAL A 414 23.01 0.26 9.56
C VAL A 414 23.54 1.68 9.59
N ILE A 415 24.06 2.16 8.45
CA ILE A 415 24.51 3.54 8.26
C ILE A 415 23.75 4.19 7.10
N ASP A 416 23.87 5.51 6.95
CA ASP A 416 23.08 6.26 5.95
C ASP A 416 23.70 6.26 4.54
N SER A 417 25.00 6.02 4.42
CA SER A 417 25.75 6.16 3.16
C SER A 417 25.60 5.00 2.18
N HIS A 418 25.33 3.78 2.68
CA HIS A 418 25.09 2.58 1.88
C HIS A 418 24.37 1.53 2.73
N PRO A 419 23.65 0.57 2.12
CA PRO A 419 23.09 -0.56 2.86
C PRO A 419 24.19 -1.44 3.46
N THR A 420 23.82 -2.19 4.50
CA THR A 420 24.67 -3.18 5.13
C THR A 420 24.45 -4.55 4.48
N LEU A 421 25.49 -5.07 3.81
CA LEU A 421 25.50 -6.46 3.35
C LEU A 421 25.68 -7.40 4.56
N LEU A 422 24.67 -8.20 4.85
CA LEU A 422 24.59 -9.08 6.00
C LEU A 422 24.35 -10.53 5.54
N ASN A 423 25.42 -11.30 5.40
CA ASN A 423 25.35 -12.72 5.09
C ASN A 423 25.39 -13.53 6.39
N ILE A 424 24.49 -14.51 6.50
CA ILE A 424 24.25 -15.30 7.71
C ILE A 424 24.33 -16.77 7.34
N THR A 425 25.14 -17.54 8.08
CA THR A 425 25.27 -18.99 7.88
C THR A 425 24.54 -19.72 8.99
N LEU A 426 23.53 -20.52 8.64
CA LEU A 426 22.83 -21.39 9.57
C LEU A 426 23.50 -22.78 9.62
N HIS A 427 23.66 -23.29 10.84
CA HIS A 427 24.26 -24.61 11.07
C HIS A 427 23.21 -25.69 11.27
N SER A 428 23.49 -26.89 10.77
CA SER A 428 22.55 -28.01 10.85
C SER A 428 22.25 -28.40 12.31
N ALA A 429 20.97 -28.50 12.67
CA ALA A 429 20.52 -28.96 13.98
C ALA A 429 20.56 -30.50 14.15
N LYS A 430 21.33 -31.21 13.31
CA LYS A 430 21.52 -32.66 13.41
C LYS A 430 22.05 -33.04 14.80
N ARG A 431 21.28 -33.86 15.51
CA ARG A 431 21.82 -34.64 16.64
C ARG A 431 22.66 -35.79 16.10
N ILE A 432 23.70 -36.15 16.86
CA ILE A 432 24.68 -37.20 16.53
C ILE A 432 24.05 -38.62 16.57
N ASP A 433 22.87 -38.76 17.18
CA ASP A 433 22.20 -40.03 17.52
C ASP A 433 21.09 -40.47 16.55
N GLY A 434 20.84 -39.73 15.46
CA GLY A 434 19.85 -40.11 14.44
C GLY A 434 18.37 -39.99 14.87
N GLY A 435 18.10 -39.31 15.99
CA GLY A 435 16.73 -39.01 16.41
C GLY A 435 16.01 -37.98 15.51
N PRO A 436 14.67 -37.85 15.61
CA PRO A 436 13.92 -36.87 14.87
C PRO A 436 14.37 -35.43 15.19
N TYR A 437 14.32 -34.57 14.17
CA TYR A 437 14.83 -33.19 14.21
C TYR A 437 14.35 -32.38 15.41
N TYR A 438 15.18 -31.41 15.83
CA TYR A 438 14.78 -30.39 16.79
C TYR A 438 13.70 -29.50 16.17
N ARG A 439 12.42 -29.89 16.31
CA ARG A 439 11.31 -28.96 16.11
C ARG A 439 11.42 -27.87 17.18
N PRO A 440 11.52 -26.59 16.81
CA PRO A 440 11.14 -25.52 17.72
C PRO A 440 9.75 -25.87 18.25
N VAL A 441 9.51 -25.72 19.55
CA VAL A 441 8.18 -25.94 20.11
C VAL A 441 7.24 -25.02 19.36
N ALA A 442 6.36 -25.58 18.54
CA ALA A 442 5.28 -24.82 17.94
C ALA A 442 4.51 -24.21 19.10
N LEU A 443 4.52 -22.87 19.20
CA LEU A 443 3.57 -22.19 20.05
C LEU A 443 2.20 -22.78 19.69
N PRO A 444 1.42 -23.27 20.68
CA PRO A 444 0.18 -23.95 20.38
C PRO A 444 -0.64 -23.03 19.48
N PRO A 445 -1.26 -23.55 18.39
CA PRO A 445 -2.10 -22.72 17.56
C PRO A 445 -3.08 -22.00 18.48
N ARG A 446 -3.13 -20.66 18.41
CA ARG A 446 -4.09 -19.89 19.22
C ARG A 446 -5.44 -20.51 18.97
N VAL A 447 -5.97 -21.20 19.98
CA VAL A 447 -7.26 -21.86 19.90
C VAL A 447 -8.23 -20.78 19.44
N PRO A 448 -8.97 -20.98 18.34
CA PRO A 448 -10.01 -20.04 17.95
C PRO A 448 -10.91 -19.88 19.17
N VAL A 449 -10.97 -18.67 19.72
CA VAL A 449 -11.84 -18.40 20.87
C VAL A 449 -13.22 -18.78 20.42
N ALA A 450 -13.76 -19.87 20.99
CA ALA A 450 -15.04 -20.40 20.59
C ALA A 450 -16.05 -19.26 20.70
N PRO A 451 -16.91 -19.02 19.68
CA PRO A 451 -17.93 -18.00 19.80
C PRO A 451 -18.74 -18.30 21.07
N PRO A 452 -18.95 -17.32 21.96
CA PRO A 452 -19.68 -17.55 23.20
C PRO A 452 -21.04 -18.15 22.83
N ALA A 453 -21.38 -19.28 23.48
CA ALA A 453 -22.61 -19.99 23.19
C ALA A 453 -23.81 -19.05 23.29
N SER A 454 -24.69 -19.10 22.29
CA SER A 454 -25.88 -18.27 22.21
C SER A 454 -26.64 -18.29 23.54
N PRO A 455 -26.94 -17.15 24.18
CA PRO A 455 -27.65 -17.15 25.45
C PRO A 455 -29.03 -17.77 25.29
N GLY A 456 -29.22 -18.94 25.92
CA GLY A 456 -30.54 -19.52 26.11
C GLY A 456 -31.44 -18.59 26.95
N ILE A 457 -32.75 -18.78 26.84
CA ILE A 457 -33.81 -17.82 27.19
C ILE A 457 -34.04 -17.69 28.73
N PHE A 458 -33.00 -17.85 29.56
CA PHE A 458 -33.11 -17.82 31.03
C PHE A 458 -32.01 -17.02 31.76
N ALA A 459 -31.12 -16.32 31.04
CA ALA A 459 -30.09 -15.46 31.65
C ALA A 459 -30.55 -14.00 31.89
N SER A 460 -31.79 -13.80 32.33
CA SER A 460 -32.32 -12.48 32.75
C SER A 460 -33.00 -12.60 34.11
N LEU A 461 -32.27 -12.33 35.20
CA LEU A 461 -32.81 -11.87 36.52
C LEU A 461 -31.76 -11.70 37.66
N SER A 462 -30.48 -12.07 37.50
CA SER A 462 -29.55 -12.22 38.65
C SER A 462 -28.39 -11.22 38.79
N ASN A 463 -28.23 -10.21 37.93
CA ASN A 463 -27.09 -9.26 37.98
C ASN A 463 -27.46 -7.79 38.31
N SER A 464 -28.62 -7.53 38.91
CA SER A 464 -29.06 -6.17 39.28
C SER A 464 -28.82 -5.78 40.74
N PHE A 465 -28.02 -6.53 41.51
CA PHE A 465 -27.88 -6.30 42.97
C PHE A 465 -26.45 -6.17 43.53
N ASN A 466 -25.38 -6.33 42.72
CA ASN A 466 -24.00 -6.35 43.21
C ASN A 466 -23.12 -5.14 42.80
N SER A 467 -23.72 -3.96 42.54
CA SER A 467 -22.97 -2.72 42.24
C SER A 467 -23.43 -1.50 43.07
N ILE A 468 -24.04 -1.72 44.24
CA ILE A 468 -24.54 -0.65 45.13
C ILE A 468 -23.70 -0.49 46.42
N PHE A 469 -22.71 -1.36 46.67
CA PHE A 469 -21.84 -1.28 47.86
C PHE A 469 -20.34 -1.36 47.52
N GLN A 470 -19.80 -0.28 46.95
CA GLN A 470 -18.44 0.22 47.24
C GLN A 470 -18.20 1.54 46.49
N TYR A 471 -18.52 2.67 47.13
CA TYR A 471 -17.77 3.95 47.10
C TYR A 471 -18.53 4.95 47.98
N GLY A 472 -17.98 5.25 49.17
CA GLY A 472 -18.52 6.22 50.12
C GLY A 472 -17.41 7.13 50.63
N GLY A 473 -17.71 8.44 50.76
CA GLY A 473 -16.78 9.53 51.01
C GLY A 473 -16.93 10.59 49.90
N GLN A 474 -17.86 11.54 50.02
CA GLN A 474 -17.65 12.88 50.61
C GLN A 474 -16.65 13.72 49.78
N ASP A 475 -17.01 14.88 49.19
CA ASP A 475 -18.15 15.80 49.41
C ASP A 475 -18.78 16.33 48.09
N GLY A 476 -19.86 17.13 48.19
CA GLY A 476 -20.54 17.81 47.06
C GLY A 476 -19.74 18.99 46.47
N GLU A 477 -20.17 19.66 45.38
CA GLU A 477 -21.53 19.84 44.85
C GLU A 477 -21.66 19.47 43.35
N LEU A 478 -22.85 19.05 42.91
CA LEU A 478 -23.21 18.87 41.50
C LEU A 478 -24.35 19.82 41.12
N ASN A 479 -24.20 20.52 39.99
CA ASN A 479 -25.18 21.48 39.48
C ASN A 479 -26.18 20.76 38.53
N GLU A 480 -27.47 20.72 38.89
CA GLU A 480 -28.50 19.95 38.19
C GLU A 480 -28.93 20.57 36.84
N LEU A 481 -28.26 20.23 35.73
CA LEU A 481 -28.84 20.50 34.40
C LEU A 481 -28.51 19.48 33.28
N ALA A 482 -27.80 18.40 33.58
CA ALA A 482 -27.36 17.41 32.57
C ALA A 482 -28.28 16.18 32.43
N ILE A 483 -29.04 15.83 33.48
CA ILE A 483 -29.71 14.52 33.57
C ILE A 483 -31.04 14.46 32.80
N TRP A 484 -31.69 15.60 32.57
CA TRP A 484 -33.04 15.65 31.94
C TRP A 484 -33.08 15.59 30.40
N LYS A 485 -31.94 15.50 29.71
CA LYS A 485 -31.89 15.45 28.22
C LYS A 485 -31.60 14.08 27.62
N ALA A 486 -31.22 13.08 28.42
CA ALA A 486 -30.89 11.74 27.91
C ALA A 486 -32.10 10.78 27.82
N ALA A 487 -33.22 11.10 28.49
CA ALA A 487 -34.32 10.15 28.70
C ALA A 487 -35.41 10.11 27.60
N MET A 488 -35.34 10.93 26.55
CA MET A 488 -36.36 11.00 25.49
C MET A 488 -35.78 10.92 24.06
N SER A 489 -35.16 9.78 23.71
CA SER A 489 -34.84 9.45 22.31
C SER A 489 -34.75 7.93 22.03
N ALA A 490 -35.53 7.11 22.74
CA ALA A 490 -35.48 5.65 22.62
C ALA A 490 -36.89 5.01 22.67
N ALA A 491 -37.82 5.52 21.87
CA ALA A 491 -39.17 4.95 21.74
C ALA A 491 -39.82 5.21 20.36
N SER A 492 -39.23 4.70 19.27
CA SER A 492 -39.91 4.66 17.97
C SER A 492 -39.42 3.55 17.04
N SER A 493 -40.04 2.36 17.12
CA SER A 493 -40.31 1.47 15.98
C SER A 493 -41.06 0.19 16.40
N ILE A 494 -41.89 -0.35 15.49
CA ILE A 494 -42.70 -1.59 15.61
C ILE A 494 -43.88 -1.44 16.58
N ARG A 495 -45.15 -1.40 16.14
CA ARG A 495 -45.83 -2.41 15.30
C ARG A 495 -47.08 -1.85 14.59
N SER A 496 -47.50 -2.50 13.51
CA SER A 496 -48.80 -2.31 12.85
C SER A 496 -49.86 -3.28 13.40
N LEU A 497 -51.13 -2.85 13.48
CA LEU A 497 -52.38 -3.61 13.22
C LEU A 497 -53.64 -2.83 13.69
N GLN A 498 -54.31 -2.17 12.74
CA GLN A 498 -55.76 -1.89 12.60
C GLN A 498 -56.65 -1.39 13.80
N PRO A 499 -57.89 -0.90 13.55
CA PRO A 499 -58.37 0.33 14.20
C PRO A 499 -59.52 0.12 15.21
N ASP A 500 -59.81 1.16 16.02
CA ASP A 500 -61.16 1.76 16.00
C ASP A 500 -61.30 3.11 16.76
N ALA A 501 -62.39 3.81 16.43
CA ALA A 501 -63.15 4.76 17.26
C ALA A 501 -62.60 6.16 17.72
N ARG A 502 -63.20 7.20 17.09
CA ARG A 502 -63.88 8.39 17.71
C ARG A 502 -63.08 9.58 18.31
N ARG A 503 -63.19 10.72 17.58
CA ARG A 503 -63.81 12.01 17.97
C ARG A 503 -63.47 12.66 19.35
N ALA A 504 -62.75 13.80 19.29
CA ALA A 504 -63.00 15.12 19.93
C ALA A 504 -61.75 16.01 19.68
N SER A 505 -61.78 17.16 19.00
CA SER A 505 -62.24 18.50 19.43
C SER A 505 -61.73 18.95 20.81
N ALA A 506 -61.21 20.15 21.04
CA ALA A 506 -60.78 21.29 20.19
C ALA A 506 -60.10 22.32 21.12
N SER A 507 -59.56 23.43 20.57
CA SER A 507 -59.40 24.76 21.25
C SER A 507 -58.45 24.85 22.48
N ASP A 508 -57.69 25.93 22.74
CA ASP A 508 -57.53 27.20 22.01
C ASP A 508 -56.33 28.04 22.50
N ILE A 509 -56.00 29.12 21.76
CA ILE A 509 -55.41 30.42 22.25
C ILE A 509 -53.97 30.41 22.85
N PHE A 510 -53.07 31.39 22.68
CA PHE A 510 -52.74 32.46 21.71
C PHE A 510 -51.57 33.27 22.35
N ILE A 511 -50.55 33.70 21.56
CA ILE A 511 -49.87 35.03 21.52
C ILE A 511 -49.43 35.71 22.87
N SER A 512 -48.18 36.18 23.08
CA SER A 512 -47.38 37.25 22.41
C SER A 512 -45.90 37.21 22.90
N ARG A 513 -44.83 37.46 22.12
CA ARG A 513 -44.13 38.77 21.88
C ARG A 513 -44.11 39.76 23.07
N ASP A 514 -43.02 40.49 23.37
CA ASP A 514 -41.97 40.99 22.47
C ASP A 514 -40.61 41.36 23.15
N THR A 515 -39.61 41.71 22.31
CA THR A 515 -38.33 42.48 22.48
C THR A 515 -37.96 43.18 23.83
N ARG A 516 -36.71 43.58 24.18
CA ARG A 516 -35.69 44.38 23.41
C ARG A 516 -34.45 44.73 24.28
N THR A 517 -33.25 44.93 23.68
CA THR A 517 -32.12 45.89 24.03
C THR A 517 -31.54 46.00 25.48
N SER A 518 -30.30 46.44 25.76
CA SER A 518 -29.03 46.68 25.04
C SER A 518 -27.90 47.09 26.03
N THR A 519 -26.64 47.22 25.55
CA THR A 519 -25.54 48.11 26.08
C THR A 519 -24.99 47.87 27.52
N ALA A 520 -23.76 48.22 27.92
CA ALA A 520 -22.44 48.47 27.27
C ALA A 520 -21.36 48.75 28.35
N THR A 521 -20.06 48.71 28.01
CA THR A 521 -18.89 49.36 28.72
C THR A 521 -18.57 48.96 30.18
N SER A 522 -17.39 49.19 30.79
CA SER A 522 -15.94 49.17 30.40
C SER A 522 -15.09 49.43 31.69
N TYR A 523 -13.73 49.42 31.63
CA TYR A 523 -12.75 49.69 32.72
C TYR A 523 -12.55 48.58 33.78
N SER A 524 -11.42 48.43 34.51
CA SER A 524 -10.00 48.79 34.29
C SER A 524 -9.07 48.22 35.41
N THR A 525 -7.83 47.84 35.05
CA THR A 525 -6.56 47.92 35.84
C THR A 525 -6.31 47.21 37.21
N TYR A 526 -5.13 46.56 37.27
CA TYR A 526 -4.16 46.37 38.39
C TYR A 526 -4.59 45.72 39.74
N TYR A 527 -3.97 44.57 40.10
CA TYR A 527 -2.91 44.43 41.14
C TYR A 527 -2.58 42.94 41.44
N SER A 528 -1.32 42.64 41.76
CA SER A 528 -0.89 41.41 42.47
C SER A 528 -0.72 41.72 43.97
N PRO A 529 -0.77 40.73 44.90
CA PRO A 529 0.46 40.05 45.32
C PRO A 529 0.32 38.58 45.78
N LEU A 530 1.47 37.95 46.09
CA LEU A 530 1.64 36.60 46.66
C LEU A 530 1.06 36.44 48.07
N TRP A 531 0.81 35.19 48.49
CA TRP A 531 1.34 34.63 49.75
C TRP A 531 1.66 33.11 49.61
N ILE A 532 2.57 32.63 50.46
CA ILE A 532 3.20 31.29 50.44
C ILE A 532 2.75 30.49 51.66
N ILE A 533 2.51 29.17 51.53
CA ILE A 533 2.62 28.21 52.64
C ILE A 533 3.44 26.97 52.19
N VAL A 534 4.21 26.43 53.14
CA VAL A 534 5.31 25.45 52.96
C VAL A 534 4.89 24.05 53.42
N CYS A 535 5.38 23.00 52.76
CA CYS A 535 5.40 21.64 53.29
C CYS A 535 6.74 21.31 53.98
N THR A 536 6.64 20.90 55.25
CA THR A 536 7.59 20.10 56.03
C THR A 536 7.60 18.63 55.54
N SER A 537 8.50 17.69 55.87
CA SER A 537 9.87 17.58 56.46
C SER A 537 10.25 16.08 56.23
N VAL A 538 11.48 15.55 56.15
CA VAL A 538 12.53 15.27 57.18
C VAL A 538 13.68 14.61 56.37
N LYS A 539 14.91 15.12 56.23
CA LYS A 539 16.05 15.28 57.18
C LYS A 539 16.89 14.00 57.45
N MET A 540 18.07 13.93 56.83
CA MET A 540 19.30 13.40 57.46
C MET A 540 20.57 13.98 56.77
N SER A 541 21.69 14.04 57.51
CA SER A 541 22.91 14.86 57.31
C SER A 541 23.96 14.39 58.35
N PRO A 542 25.24 14.86 58.45
CA PRO A 542 26.11 15.70 57.58
C PRO A 542 27.41 14.94 57.14
N SER A 543 28.32 15.45 56.28
CA SER A 543 29.41 16.41 56.60
C SER A 543 29.99 17.05 55.29
N ALA A 544 30.05 18.38 55.15
CA ALA A 544 31.15 19.29 55.51
C ALA A 544 32.48 19.02 54.77
N LYS A 545 33.20 19.96 54.13
CA LYS A 545 33.07 21.40 53.73
C LYS A 545 34.35 21.73 52.87
N PRO A 546 34.69 22.96 52.42
CA PRO A 546 35.07 23.16 51.00
C PRO A 546 36.42 23.87 50.72
N LEU A 547 36.86 23.86 49.44
CA LEU A 547 37.64 24.90 48.74
C LEU A 547 37.26 24.80 47.23
N ALA A 548 36.92 25.83 46.44
CA ALA A 548 37.40 27.20 46.22
C ALA A 548 38.32 27.33 44.98
N SER A 549 37.80 28.02 43.93
CA SER A 549 38.50 28.64 42.77
C SER A 549 39.46 27.79 41.92
N LEU A 550 39.38 27.80 40.59
CA LEU A 550 39.91 28.92 39.79
C LEU A 550 39.33 28.96 38.36
N ARG A 551 39.51 30.11 37.70
CA ARG A 551 39.13 30.38 36.30
C ARG A 551 40.25 29.96 35.34
N SER A 552 39.86 29.51 34.15
CA SER A 552 40.31 30.09 32.87
C SER A 552 39.37 29.63 31.76
#